data_AF-A0A4S4BB89-F1
#
_entry.id   AF-A0A4S4BB89-F1
#
_cell.length_a   1.000
_cell.length_b   1.000
_cell.length_c   1.000
_cell.angle_alpha   90.00
_cell.angle_beta   90.00
_cell.angle_gamma   90.00
#
_symmetry.space_group_name_H-M   'P 1'
#
loop_
_entity.id
_entity.type
_entity.pdbx_description
1 polymer ?
#
loop_
_entity_poly.entity_id
_entity_poly.type
_entity_poly.pdbx_seq_one_letter_code
_entity_poly.pdbx_strand_id
1 'polypeptide(L)' 'MTIFPRLMGVLGVLLIVGALVLLFANVIAINQLHAVASALRNNTTANPGLGVMFTVGLAAIGGLLAGAGSVLAMRGRRNN' A
#
# COMPACT_ATOMS: atom_id res chain seq x y z
N MET A 1 -4.98 -14.13 25.53
CA MET A 1 -5.04 -13.40 24.24
C MET A 1 -3.88 -13.88 23.37
N THR A 2 -4.14 -14.44 22.20
CA THR A 2 -3.06 -14.88 21.30
C THR A 2 -2.37 -13.65 20.72
N ILE A 3 -1.04 -13.54 20.89
CA ILE A 3 -0.25 -12.37 20.47
C ILE A 3 -0.07 -12.30 18.95
N PHE A 4 -0.09 -13.47 18.29
CA PHE A 4 0.22 -13.62 16.87
C PHE A 4 -0.77 -12.89 15.93
N PRO A 5 -2.11 -13.00 16.08
CA PRO A 5 -3.06 -12.25 15.25
C PRO A 5 -2.93 -10.74 15.38
N ARG A 6 -2.55 -10.24 16.56
CA ARG A 6 -2.31 -8.82 16.79
C ARG A 6 -1.08 -8.34 16.04
N LEU A 7 0.02 -9.09 16.11
CA LEU A 7 1.26 -8.77 15.39
C LEU A 7 1.02 -8.75 13.87
N MET A 8 0.30 -9.74 13.33
CA MET A 8 -0.08 -9.76 11.92
C MET A 8 -0.91 -8.53 11.54
N GLY A 9 -1.90 -8.16 12.36
CA GLY A 9 -2.72 -6.99 12.12
C GLY A 9 -1.91 -5.69 12.11
N VAL A 10 -1.02 -5.51 13.09
CA VAL A 10 -0.15 -4.33 13.21
C VAL A 10 0.81 -4.25 12.02
N LEU A 11 1.46 -5.35 11.65
CA LEU A 11 2.33 -5.39 10.48
C LEU A 11 1.56 -5.03 9.20
N GLY A 12 0.35 -5.57 9.02
CA GLY A 12 -0.49 -5.23 7.88
C GLY A 12 -0.78 -3.73 7.79
N VAL A 13 -1.14 -3.10 8.92
CA VAL A 13 -1.38 -1.65 8.98
C VAL A 13 -0.12 -0.85 8.64
N LEU A 14 1.05 -1.25 9.16
CA LEU A 14 2.31 -0.58 8.85
C LEU A 14 2.65 -0.63 7.35
N LEU A 15 2.42 -1.77 6.68
CA LEU A 15 2.62 -1.87 5.24
C LEU A 15 1.63 -0.99 4.45
N ILE A 16 0.37 -0.88 4.89
CA ILE A 16 -0.61 0.02 4.29
C ILE A 16 -0.16 1.49 4.43
N VAL A 17 0.30 1.88 5.62
CA VAL A 17 0.81 3.24 5.85
C VAL A 17 2.02 3.53 4.95
N GLY A 18 2.96 2.59 4.84
CA GLY A 18 4.09 2.71 3.92
C GLY A 18 3.65 2.84 2.46
N ALA A 19 2.67 2.05 2.03
CA ALA A 19 2.11 2.14 0.69
C ALA A 19 1.44 3.49 0.43
N LEU A 20 0.72 4.06 1.41
CA LEU A 20 0.11 5.39 1.27
C LEU A 20 1.16 6.50 1.10
N VAL A 21 2.27 6.43 1.84
CA VAL A 21 3.39 7.38 1.69
C VAL A 21 4.00 7.29 0.28
N LEU A 22 4.24 6.07 -0.20
CA LEU A 22 4.77 5.85 -1.55
C LEU A 22 3.79 6.29 -2.63
N LEU A 23 2.49 6.08 -2.43
CA LEU A 23 1.44 6.54 -3.34
C LEU A 23 1.46 8.06 -3.47
N PHE A 24 1.51 8.77 -2.34
CA PHE A 24 1.61 10.24 -2.34
C PHE A 24 2.85 10.73 -3.09
N ALA A 25 4.02 10.13 -2.82
CA ALA A 25 5.26 10.48 -3.51
C ALA A 25 5.15 10.25 -5.04
N ASN A 26 4.58 9.12 -5.46
CA ASN A 26 4.37 8.81 -6.87
C ASN A 26 3.40 9.79 -7.55
N VAL A 27 2.31 10.19 -6.90
CA VAL A 27 1.36 11.18 -7.44
C VAL A 27 2.04 12.53 -7.68
N ILE A 28 2.86 12.99 -6.73
CA ILE A 28 3.60 14.26 -6.87
C ILE A 28 4.59 14.16 -8.05
N ALA A 29 5.38 13.09 -8.10
CA ALA A 29 6.37 12.89 -9.15
C ALA A 29 5.73 12.80 -10.55
N ILE A 30 4.64 12.04 -10.68
CA ILE A 30 3.92 11.89 -11.94
C ILE A 30 3.32 13.22 -12.39
N ASN A 31 2.72 14.00 -11.48
CA ASN A 31 2.12 15.29 -11.83
C ASN A 31 3.18 16.31 -12.29
N GLN A 32 4.37 16.30 -11.69
CA GLN A 32 5.48 17.14 -12.11
C GLN A 32 6.02 16.73 -13.49
N LEU A 33 6.22 15.43 -13.72
CA LEU A 33 6.68 14.92 -15.00
C LEU A 33 5.65 15.16 -16.11
N HIS A 34 4.36 15.03 -15.82
CA HIS A 34 3.29 15.28 -16.77
C HIS A 34 3.21 16.77 -17.14
N ALA A 35 3.37 17.69 -16.18
CA ALA A 35 3.44 19.12 -16.48
C ALA A 35 4.60 19.44 -17.44
N VAL A 36 5.77 18.83 -17.23
CA VAL A 36 6.95 18.99 -18.10
C VAL A 36 6.73 18.33 -19.48
N ALA A 37 6.18 17.12 -19.53
CA ALA A 37 5.91 16.41 -20.78
C ALA A 37 4.85 17.11 -21.64
N SER A 38 3.82 17.67 -21.01
CA SER A 38 2.79 18.49 -21.65
C SER A 38 3.39 19.77 -22.25
N ALA A 39 4.28 20.44 -21.51
CA ALA A 39 5.04 21.59 -22.01
C ALA A 39 5.94 21.22 -23.20
N LEU A 40 6.48 20.00 -23.23
CA LEU A 40 7.33 19.48 -24.30
C LEU A 40 6.57 18.79 -25.45
N ARG A 41 5.22 18.71 -25.39
CA ARG A 41 4.37 17.94 -26.33
C ARG A 41 4.82 16.49 -26.57
N ASN A 42 5.49 15.88 -25.60
CA ASN A 42 6.02 14.53 -25.76
C ASN A 42 5.02 13.53 -25.13
N ASN A 43 4.13 12.99 -25.96
CA ASN A 43 3.12 12.00 -25.54
C ASN A 43 3.71 10.58 -25.63
N THR A 44 4.65 10.25 -24.74
CA THR A 44 5.09 8.87 -24.56
C THR A 44 4.24 8.19 -23.50
N THR A 45 3.56 7.11 -23.89
CA THR A 45 2.79 6.28 -22.96
C THR A 45 3.75 5.62 -21.98
N ALA A 46 3.86 6.17 -20.78
CA ALA A 46 4.78 5.65 -19.76
C ALA A 46 4.18 4.40 -19.11
N ASN A 47 4.92 3.30 -19.16
CA ASN A 47 4.64 2.15 -18.31
C ASN A 47 4.76 2.61 -16.84
N PRO A 48 3.89 2.11 -15.92
CA PRO A 48 3.99 2.48 -14.52
C PRO A 48 5.38 2.13 -13.98
N GLY A 49 6.08 3.14 -13.45
CA GLY A 49 7.41 2.93 -12.89
C GLY A 49 7.39 1.92 -11.74
N LEU A 50 8.54 1.27 -11.50
CA LEU A 50 8.69 0.24 -10.45
C LEU A 50 8.14 0.70 -9.08
N GLY A 51 8.24 2.00 -8.75
CA GLY A 51 7.67 2.56 -7.52
C GLY A 51 6.16 2.39 -7.37
N VAL A 52 5.40 2.48 -8.47
CA VAL A 52 3.95 2.23 -8.47
C VAL A 52 3.67 0.74 -8.25
N MET A 53 4.45 -0.14 -8.89
CA MET A 53 4.32 -1.59 -8.70
C MET A 53 4.59 -2.01 -7.25
N PHE A 54 5.64 -1.46 -6.62
CA PHE A 54 5.93 -1.70 -5.21
C PHE A 54 4.82 -1.21 -4.29
N THR A 55 4.25 -0.04 -4.59
CA THR A 55 3.14 0.53 -3.83
C THR A 55 1.94 -0.41 -3.84
N VAL A 56 1.59 -0.94 -5.02
CA VAL A 56 0.48 -1.90 -5.17
C VAL A 56 0.75 -3.20 -4.41
N GLY A 57 1.97 -3.75 -4.53
CA GLY A 57 2.35 -4.97 -3.81
C GLY A 57 2.28 -4.81 -2.28
N LEU A 58 2.83 -3.70 -1.76
CA LEU A 58 2.78 -3.36 -0.33
C LEU A 58 1.34 -3.19 0.17
N ALA A 59 0.51 -2.47 -0.59
CA ALA A 59 -0.89 -2.26 -0.24
C ALA A 59 -1.67 -3.58 -0.21
N ALA A 60 -1.46 -4.46 -1.20
CA ALA A 60 -2.13 -5.76 -1.27
C ALA A 60 -1.74 -6.68 -0.10
N ILE A 61 -0.43 -6.81 0.16
CA ILE A 61 0.08 -7.64 1.26
C ILE A 61 -0.36 -7.06 2.61
N GLY A 62 -0.27 -5.73 2.77
CA GLY A 62 -0.70 -5.03 3.98
C GLY A 62 -2.19 -5.21 4.27
N GLY A 63 -3.03 -5.04 3.25
CA GLY A 63 -4.48 -5.26 3.34
C GLY A 63 -4.84 -6.69 3.75
N LEU A 64 -4.18 -7.68 3.13
CA LEU A 64 -4.35 -9.09 3.48
C LEU A 64 -3.97 -9.40 4.93
N LEU A 65 -2.81 -8.91 5.38
CA LEU A 65 -2.33 -9.14 6.74
C LEU A 65 -3.19 -8.44 7.79
N ALA A 66 -3.62 -7.20 7.52
CA ALA A 66 -4.52 -6.45 8.41
C ALA A 66 -5.89 -7.14 8.51
N GLY A 67 -6.46 -7.58 7.39
CA GLY A 67 -7.70 -8.33 7.33
C GLY A 67 -7.62 -9.69 8.04
N ALA A 68 -6.60 -10.49 7.74
CA ALA A 68 -6.42 -11.80 8.37
C ALA A 68 -6.19 -11.67 9.89
N GLY A 69 -5.32 -10.75 10.32
CA GLY A 69 -5.02 -10.51 11.73
C GLY A 69 -6.26 -10.08 12.53
N SER A 70 -7.08 -9.19 11.96
CA SER A 70 -8.33 -8.74 12.59
C SER A 70 -9.37 -9.86 12.70
N VAL A 71 -9.58 -10.65 11.64
CA VAL A 71 -10.50 -11.80 11.66
C VAL A 71 -10.07 -12.85 12.68
N LEU A 72 -8.78 -13.22 12.73
CA LEU A 72 -8.27 -14.17 13.72
C LEU A 72 -8.41 -13.63 15.14
N ALA A 73 -8.12 -12.35 15.37
CA ALA A 73 -8.26 -11.72 16.69
C ALA A 73 -9.71 -11.70 17.17
N MET A 74 -10.68 -11.44 16.27
CA MET A 74 -12.10 -11.49 16.59
C MET A 74 -12.57 -12.91 16.93
N ARG A 75 -12.15 -13.92 16.16
CA ARG A 75 -12.46 -15.34 16.44
C ARG A 75 -11.92 -15.79 17.78
N GLY A 76 -10.67 -15.45 18.11
CA GLY A 76 -10.06 -15.76 19.39
C GLY A 76 -10.72 -15.09 20.59
N ARG A 77 -11.47 -14.00 20.38
CA ARG A 77 -12.25 -13.30 21.42
C ARG A 77 -13.64 -13.91 21.64
N ARG A 78 -14.22 -14.56 20.63
CA ARG A 78 -15.53 -15.21 20.71
C ARG A 78 -15.48 -16.59 21.37
N ASN A 79 -14.32 -17.26 21.32
CA ASN A 79 -14.11 -18.60 21.86
C ASN A 79 -13.62 -18.63 23.32
N ASN A 80 -13.36 -17.47 23.93
CA ASN A 80 -12.97 -17.30 25.33
C ASN A 80 -14.11 -16.63 26.10
#